data_AF-A0A917PG24-F1
#
_entry.id   AF-A0A917PG24-F1
#
_cell.length_a   1.000
_cell.length_b   1.000
_cell.length_c   1.000
_cell.angle_alpha   90.00
_cell.angle_beta   90.00
_cell.angle_gamma   90.00
#
_symmetry.space_group_name_H-M   'P 1'
#
loop_
_entity.id
_entity.type
_entity.pdbx_description
1 polymer ?
#
loop_
_entity_poly.entity_id
_entity_poly.type
_entity_poly.pdbx_seq_one_letter_code
_entity_poly.pdbx_strand_id
1 'polypeptide(L)'
;MTPREQDGRPAEETGAPHLPARGPLAWLEERTGLVGTVARVAAHRVPRRSGWAYVFGSATLFAFVLQVVTGITLALFYEPSSATAYRSLQAISRPGTMEAVVRGLHYFGASLMVVMIGIHLIRVYLMAAYKYPREVQWLSGVVLLVLTLAMAFTGQVLRWDQNAVWSVVVGAEQASRAPGIGPVLARFLMGGATLNAGTLTHLFSLHALWLPGLMIVLIGLHVALVLRNGISEPPKPGEPVDRRTYRDRYRALVQRDGVPFWPDAAWRDALFGSACILIVAFLAWRIGAPALSAPPDPSIVQADPKPDWYLIWYFAVLALWPYSVTNPLLILAPLLVFGAMFLLPLVSSRGERAPSRRPWAVAVVVVGVTLVVSLTVLGEREPWLPKFGAPPLRAASVHGSDPAARRGAAVFHSASCILCHRIDEQGGLRGPDLSRVGARLDREQLTWRVQNGAASMPPYAGVLSAAQLRDVVAFLAARQ
;
A
#
# COMPACT_ATOMS: atom_id res chain seq x y z
N MET A 1 -6.62 -16.99 74.37
CA MET A 1 -5.61 -17.47 73.41
C MET A 1 -6.34 -18.04 72.21
N THR A 2 -6.38 -17.28 71.11
CA THR A 2 -6.81 -17.71 69.78
C THR A 2 -5.96 -16.92 68.78
N PRO A 3 -5.23 -17.54 67.83
CA PRO A 3 -4.35 -16.82 66.94
C PRO A 3 -5.15 -16.15 65.81
N ARG A 4 -4.84 -14.88 65.54
CA ARG A 4 -5.37 -14.11 64.42
C ARG A 4 -4.60 -14.52 63.16
N GLU A 5 -5.32 -14.99 62.15
CA GLU A 5 -4.82 -15.25 60.80
C GLU A 5 -4.05 -14.05 60.24
N GLN A 6 -2.82 -14.29 59.80
CA GLN A 6 -2.07 -13.37 58.96
C GLN A 6 -2.58 -13.51 57.52
N ASP A 7 -3.42 -12.56 57.10
CA ASP A 7 -3.79 -12.37 55.69
C ASP A 7 -2.55 -11.91 54.91
N GLY A 8 -1.92 -12.86 54.23
CA GLY A 8 -0.75 -12.66 53.37
C GLY A 8 -1.12 -12.04 52.02
N ARG A 9 -1.49 -10.77 52.00
CA ARG A 9 -1.51 -9.99 50.75
C ARG A 9 -0.12 -9.42 50.48
N PRO A 10 0.51 -9.72 49.33
CA PRO A 10 1.75 -9.05 48.95
C PRO A 10 1.48 -7.56 48.74
N ALA A 11 2.31 -6.71 49.33
CA ALA A 11 2.30 -5.27 49.17
C ALA A 11 2.46 -4.90 47.69
N GLU A 12 1.36 -4.47 47.07
CA GLU A 12 1.34 -3.86 45.75
C GLU A 12 1.72 -2.37 45.88
N GLU A 13 2.94 -2.10 46.35
CA GLU A 13 3.57 -0.77 46.23
C GLU A 13 4.10 -0.61 44.79
N THR A 14 3.18 -0.54 43.83
CA THR A 14 3.53 -0.02 42.50
C THR A 14 3.64 1.49 42.61
N GLY A 15 4.81 2.05 42.29
CA GLY A 15 5.07 3.50 42.27
C GLY A 15 4.04 4.28 41.44
N ALA A 16 2.93 4.63 42.09
CA ALA A 16 1.87 5.42 41.50
C ALA A 16 2.41 6.84 41.30
N PRO A 17 2.17 7.46 40.13
CA PRO A 17 2.59 8.84 39.91
C PRO A 17 1.96 9.75 40.96
N HIS A 18 2.74 10.67 41.53
CA HIS A 18 2.23 11.67 42.46
C HIS A 18 1.21 12.56 41.73
N LEU A 19 -0.08 12.32 41.99
CA LEU A 19 -1.17 13.11 41.42
C LEU A 19 -1.30 14.43 42.20
N PRO A 20 -1.67 15.53 41.53
CA PRO A 20 -1.85 16.82 42.18
C PRO A 20 -2.95 16.73 43.25
N ALA A 21 -2.64 17.14 44.48
CA ALA A 21 -3.56 17.06 45.61
C ALA A 21 -4.61 18.19 45.65
N ARG A 22 -4.41 19.27 44.88
CA ARG A 22 -5.28 20.44 44.80
C ARG A 22 -5.28 21.04 43.39
N GLY A 23 -6.33 21.82 43.08
CA GLY A 23 -6.46 22.53 41.80
C GLY A 23 -7.29 21.79 40.74
N PRO A 24 -7.37 22.32 39.52
CA PRO A 24 -8.29 21.83 38.48
C PRO A 24 -8.01 20.38 38.07
N LEU A 25 -6.75 19.93 38.12
CA LEU A 25 -6.40 18.53 37.83
C LEU A 25 -6.85 17.57 38.93
N ALA A 26 -6.80 17.98 40.20
CA ALA A 26 -7.31 17.18 41.31
C ALA A 26 -8.84 17.04 41.24
N TRP A 27 -9.53 18.15 40.93
CA TRP A 27 -10.98 18.18 40.70
C TRP A 27 -11.40 17.25 39.54
N LEU A 28 -10.60 17.21 38.46
CA LEU A 28 -10.85 16.35 37.31
C LEU A 28 -10.58 14.88 37.65
N GLU A 29 -9.50 14.59 38.36
CA GLU A 29 -9.17 13.24 38.81
C GLU A 29 -10.26 12.65 39.71
N GLU A 30 -10.73 13.42 40.69
CA GLU A 30 -11.81 13.02 41.60
C GLU A 30 -13.09 12.59 40.84
N ARG A 31 -13.40 13.25 39.72
CA ARG A 31 -14.63 13.01 38.95
C ARG A 31 -14.50 11.96 37.87
N THR A 32 -13.31 11.83 37.28
CA THR A 32 -13.12 11.08 36.03
C THR A 32 -12.07 9.98 36.12
N GLY A 33 -11.13 10.06 37.07
CA GLY A 33 -9.96 9.16 37.14
C GLY A 33 -9.03 9.23 35.91
N LEU A 34 -9.22 10.24 35.03
CA LEU A 34 -8.50 10.35 33.77
C LEU A 34 -7.04 10.74 33.98
N VAL A 35 -6.76 11.62 34.95
CA VAL A 35 -5.40 12.11 35.21
C VAL A 35 -4.52 10.96 35.70
N GLY A 36 -5.02 10.15 36.64
CA GLY A 36 -4.37 8.94 37.12
C GLY A 36 -4.16 7.91 36.02
N THR A 37 -5.14 7.74 35.13
CA THR A 37 -5.02 6.82 34.00
C THR A 37 -3.93 7.26 33.01
N VAL A 38 -3.93 8.53 32.61
CA VAL A 38 -2.89 9.09 31.72
C VAL A 38 -1.53 9.04 32.39
N ALA A 39 -1.44 9.39 33.67
CA ALA A 39 -0.19 9.37 34.42
C ALA A 39 0.39 7.95 34.53
N ARG A 40 -0.45 6.92 34.72
CA ARG A 40 -0.02 5.51 34.68
C ARG A 40 0.53 5.10 33.31
N VAL A 41 -0.10 5.55 32.22
CA VAL A 41 0.38 5.30 30.86
C VAL A 41 1.73 6.00 30.63
N ALA A 42 1.86 7.26 31.04
CA ALA A 42 3.09 8.03 30.93
C ALA A 42 4.24 7.44 31.77
N ALA A 43 3.93 6.95 32.97
CA ALA A 43 4.91 6.34 33.87
C ALA A 43 5.21 4.86 33.55
N HIS A 44 4.54 4.26 32.56
CA HIS A 44 4.76 2.86 32.19
C HIS A 44 6.23 2.62 31.85
N ARG A 45 6.86 1.65 32.54
CA ARG A 45 8.29 1.39 32.37
C ARG A 45 8.56 0.59 31.11
N VAL A 46 9.53 1.07 30.32
CA VAL A 46 9.97 0.45 29.08
C VAL A 46 11.46 0.05 29.17
N PRO A 47 11.91 -0.97 28.43
CA PRO A 47 13.33 -1.34 28.44
C PRO A 47 14.23 -0.19 27.97
N ARG A 48 15.24 0.19 28.75
CA ARG A 48 16.15 1.32 28.44
C ARG A 48 16.88 1.20 27.10
N ARG A 49 17.10 -0.03 26.61
CA ARG A 49 17.74 -0.31 25.32
C ARG A 49 16.79 -0.19 24.10
N SER A 50 15.59 0.36 24.27
CA SER A 50 14.69 0.69 23.16
C SER A 50 15.26 1.88 22.39
N GLY A 51 15.99 1.61 21.30
CA GLY A 51 16.64 2.61 20.43
C GLY A 51 15.71 3.27 19.41
N TRP A 52 16.27 3.98 18.42
CA TRP A 52 15.53 4.61 17.32
C TRP A 52 14.70 3.63 16.48
N ALA A 53 15.06 2.36 16.43
CA ALA A 53 14.30 1.33 15.69
C ALA A 53 12.89 1.04 16.26
N TYR A 54 12.49 1.70 17.36
CA TYR A 54 11.19 1.51 18.02
C TYR A 54 10.18 2.62 17.69
N VAL A 55 10.61 3.72 17.06
CA VAL A 55 9.76 4.89 16.77
C VAL A 55 8.81 4.68 15.59
N PHE A 56 8.96 3.59 14.82
CA PHE A 56 8.15 3.38 13.61
C PHE A 56 6.66 3.12 13.91
N GLY A 57 6.36 2.53 15.07
CA GLY A 57 4.97 2.32 15.50
C GLY A 57 4.28 3.64 15.86
N SER A 58 4.95 4.48 16.64
CA SER A 58 4.48 5.83 16.98
C SER A 58 4.41 6.73 15.75
N ALA A 59 5.39 6.68 14.84
CA ALA A 59 5.33 7.40 13.57
C ALA A 59 4.11 7.01 12.70
N THR A 60 3.76 5.72 12.67
CA THR A 60 2.54 5.24 12.00
C THR A 60 1.28 5.82 12.65
N LEU A 61 1.25 5.92 13.99
CA LEU A 61 0.14 6.56 14.71
C LEU A 61 0.05 8.06 14.42
N PHE A 62 1.18 8.77 14.35
CA PHE A 62 1.22 10.20 13.97
C PHE A 62 0.67 10.39 12.55
N ALA A 63 1.07 9.53 11.60
CA ALA A 63 0.55 9.55 10.24
C ALA A 63 -0.96 9.29 10.22
N PHE A 64 -1.46 8.33 11.01
CA PHE A 64 -2.90 8.07 11.13
C PHE A 64 -3.68 9.27 11.69
N VAL A 65 -3.18 9.91 12.75
CA VAL A 65 -3.80 11.12 13.31
C VAL A 65 -3.83 12.24 12.27
N LEU A 66 -2.73 12.45 11.53
CA LEU A 66 -2.69 13.39 10.43
C LEU A 66 -3.76 13.06 9.37
N GLN A 67 -3.92 11.79 8.99
CA GLN A 67 -4.95 11.35 8.04
C GLN A 67 -6.36 11.62 8.53
N VAL A 68 -6.66 11.36 9.80
CA VAL A 68 -7.99 11.64 10.38
C VAL A 68 -8.28 13.13 10.38
N VAL A 69 -7.34 13.96 10.86
CA VAL A 69 -7.53 15.42 10.93
C VAL A 69 -7.72 16.00 9.53
N THR A 70 -6.80 15.70 8.61
CA THR A 70 -6.87 16.21 7.23
C THR A 70 -8.07 15.66 6.46
N GLY A 71 -8.44 14.39 6.69
CA GLY A 71 -9.60 13.76 6.07
C GLY A 71 -10.91 14.39 6.52
N ILE A 72 -11.07 14.66 7.82
CA ILE A 72 -12.22 15.41 8.36
C ILE A 72 -12.27 16.81 7.74
N THR A 73 -11.15 17.52 7.67
CA THR A 73 -11.09 18.85 7.05
C THR A 73 -11.51 18.81 5.58
N LEU A 74 -11.02 17.84 4.79
CA LEU A 74 -11.41 17.68 3.38
C LEU A 74 -12.88 17.33 3.23
N ALA A 75 -13.44 16.50 4.11
CA ALA A 75 -14.85 16.12 4.09
C ALA A 75 -15.81 17.30 4.30
N LEU A 76 -15.35 18.42 4.86
CA LEU A 76 -16.15 19.66 4.97
C LEU A 76 -16.36 20.35 3.62
N PHE A 77 -15.51 20.08 2.62
CA PHE A 77 -15.52 20.74 1.32
C PHE A 77 -15.78 19.79 0.15
N TYR A 78 -15.63 18.48 0.37
CA TYR A 78 -15.83 17.46 -0.64
C TYR A 78 -17.31 17.04 -0.73
N GLU A 79 -17.86 17.01 -1.93
CA GLU A 79 -19.24 16.57 -2.17
C GLU A 79 -19.27 15.13 -2.72
N PRO A 80 -19.64 14.11 -1.93
CA PRO A 80 -19.53 12.69 -2.32
C PRO A 80 -20.70 12.23 -3.20
N SER A 81 -20.95 12.96 -4.29
CA SER A 81 -21.95 12.65 -5.32
C SER A 81 -21.28 12.53 -6.68
N SER A 82 -21.66 11.52 -7.46
CA SER A 82 -21.11 11.31 -8.81
C SER A 82 -21.24 12.53 -9.73
N ALA A 83 -22.23 13.40 -9.48
CA ALA A 83 -22.46 14.62 -10.27
C ALA A 83 -21.56 15.80 -9.89
N THR A 84 -21.12 15.91 -8.63
CA THR A 84 -20.43 17.11 -8.12
C THR A 84 -19.05 16.85 -7.53
N ALA A 85 -18.69 15.59 -7.26
CA ALA A 85 -17.41 15.20 -6.67
C ALA A 85 -16.21 15.76 -7.41
N TYR A 86 -16.16 15.58 -8.73
CA TYR A 86 -15.04 16.07 -9.55
C TYR A 86 -14.89 17.61 -9.46
N ARG A 87 -16.00 18.35 -9.48
CA ARG A 87 -15.98 19.82 -9.35
C ARG A 87 -15.56 20.27 -7.94
N SER A 88 -16.09 19.64 -6.90
CA SER A 88 -15.69 19.93 -5.51
C SER A 88 -14.20 19.64 -5.30
N LEU A 89 -13.69 18.55 -5.91
CA LEU A 89 -12.28 18.18 -5.86
C LEU A 89 -11.39 19.18 -6.61
N GLN A 90 -11.81 19.67 -7.78
CA GLN A 90 -11.12 20.76 -8.47
C GLN A 90 -11.06 22.01 -7.59
N ALA A 91 -12.15 22.33 -6.89
CA ALA A 91 -12.21 23.49 -6.02
C ALA A 91 -11.20 23.40 -4.86
N ILE A 92 -11.07 22.26 -4.18
CA ILE A 92 -10.08 22.04 -3.11
C ILE A 92 -8.66 21.81 -3.64
N SER A 93 -8.50 21.57 -4.94
CA SER A 93 -7.18 21.38 -5.58
C SER A 93 -6.63 22.66 -6.21
N ARG A 94 -7.29 23.80 -6.01
CA ARG A 94 -6.85 25.08 -6.58
C ARG A 94 -5.45 25.46 -6.07
N PRO A 95 -4.46 25.64 -6.95
CA PRO A 95 -3.10 25.97 -6.51
C PRO A 95 -3.06 27.25 -5.66
N GLY A 96 -2.25 27.23 -4.60
CA GLY A 96 -2.04 28.38 -3.71
C GLY A 96 -3.07 28.56 -2.59
N THR A 97 -4.08 27.69 -2.49
CA THR A 97 -5.07 27.75 -1.40
C THR A 97 -4.71 26.80 -0.24
N MET A 98 -5.28 27.04 0.94
CA MET A 98 -5.05 26.19 2.11
C MET A 98 -5.67 24.79 1.93
N GLU A 99 -6.80 24.69 1.24
CA GLU A 99 -7.45 23.41 0.92
C GLU A 99 -6.53 22.53 0.06
N ALA A 100 -5.81 23.12 -0.89
CA ALA A 100 -4.84 22.38 -1.71
C ALA A 100 -3.65 21.88 -0.88
N VAL A 101 -3.20 22.65 0.11
CA VAL A 101 -2.18 22.21 1.07
C VAL A 101 -2.71 21.07 1.93
N VAL A 102 -3.95 21.16 2.44
CA VAL A 102 -4.58 20.08 3.22
C VAL A 102 -4.75 18.81 2.38
N ARG A 103 -5.13 18.93 1.11
CA ARG A 103 -5.18 17.81 0.16
C ARG A 103 -3.79 17.20 -0.04
N GLY A 104 -2.75 18.03 -0.15
CA GLY A 104 -1.36 17.60 -0.18
C GLY A 104 -0.94 16.85 1.08
N LEU A 105 -1.27 17.38 2.26
CA LEU A 105 -0.99 16.74 3.56
C LEU A 105 -1.67 15.37 3.65
N HIS A 106 -2.91 15.27 3.19
CA HIS A 106 -3.64 14.00 3.16
C HIS A 106 -2.96 13.01 2.22
N TYR A 107 -2.61 13.41 0.99
CA TYR A 107 -1.94 12.56 0.00
C TYR A 107 -0.56 12.05 0.45
N PHE A 108 0.33 12.96 0.87
CA PHE A 108 1.67 12.58 1.34
C PHE A 108 1.63 11.90 2.70
N GLY A 109 0.63 12.22 3.54
CA GLY A 109 0.40 11.53 4.80
C GLY A 109 -0.03 10.07 4.61
N ALA A 110 -0.82 9.76 3.58
CA ALA A 110 -1.14 8.38 3.21
C ALA A 110 0.12 7.61 2.80
N SER A 111 0.99 8.24 2.00
CA SER A 111 2.30 7.68 1.63
C SER A 111 3.17 7.42 2.87
N LEU A 112 3.26 8.39 3.79
CA LEU A 112 3.98 8.22 5.05
C LEU A 112 3.43 7.04 5.86
N MET A 113 2.10 6.92 5.96
CA MET A 113 1.45 5.86 6.71
C MET A 113 1.80 4.48 6.15
N VAL A 114 1.74 4.29 4.83
CA VAL A 114 2.08 3.02 4.18
C VAL A 114 3.56 2.67 4.34
N VAL A 115 4.47 3.65 4.23
CA VAL A 115 5.90 3.42 4.47
C VAL A 115 6.16 3.05 5.93
N MET A 116 5.61 3.81 6.88
CA MET A 116 5.86 3.60 8.30
C MET A 116 5.30 2.26 8.80
N ILE A 117 4.09 1.87 8.37
CA ILE A 117 3.53 0.56 8.75
C ILE A 117 4.36 -0.60 8.16
N GLY A 118 4.88 -0.44 6.93
CA GLY A 118 5.77 -1.42 6.30
C GLY A 118 7.10 -1.58 7.06
N ILE A 119 7.76 -0.48 7.40
CA ILE A 119 9.00 -0.49 8.20
C ILE A 119 8.73 -1.06 9.60
N HIS A 120 7.61 -0.67 10.22
CA HIS A 120 7.20 -1.18 11.52
C HIS A 120 7.00 -2.70 11.49
N LEU A 121 6.28 -3.21 10.49
CA LEU A 121 6.07 -4.65 10.26
C LEU A 121 7.40 -5.39 10.11
N ILE A 122 8.28 -4.93 9.21
CA ILE A 122 9.59 -5.52 8.96
C ILE A 122 10.39 -5.59 10.26
N ARG A 123 10.42 -4.50 11.01
CA ARG A 123 11.13 -4.42 12.28
C ARG A 123 10.58 -5.40 13.31
N VAL A 124 9.26 -5.48 13.49
CA VAL A 124 8.62 -6.41 14.44
C VAL A 124 8.89 -7.87 14.04
N TYR A 125 8.86 -8.18 12.74
CA TYR A 125 9.14 -9.50 12.21
C TYR A 125 10.61 -9.93 12.39
N LEU A 126 11.56 -9.06 12.01
CA LEU A 126 13.00 -9.33 12.15
C LEU A 126 13.39 -9.50 13.61
N MET A 127 12.89 -8.64 14.51
CA MET A 127 13.16 -8.71 15.95
C MET A 127 12.36 -9.80 16.68
N ALA A 128 11.55 -10.57 15.93
CA ALA A 128 10.66 -11.61 16.44
C ALA A 128 9.79 -11.12 17.61
N ALA A 129 9.35 -9.86 17.57
CA ALA A 129 8.57 -9.25 18.63
C ALA A 129 7.11 -9.75 18.66
N TYR A 130 6.70 -10.53 17.65
CA TYR A 130 5.41 -11.23 17.58
C TYR A 130 5.34 -12.49 18.46
N LYS A 131 6.49 -12.99 18.95
CA LYS A 131 6.55 -14.18 19.81
C LYS A 131 5.87 -13.94 21.15
N TYR A 132 5.69 -15.00 21.94
CA TYR A 132 5.03 -14.93 23.24
C TYR A 132 5.56 -13.78 24.12
N PRO A 133 4.69 -13.00 24.79
CA PRO A 133 3.23 -13.09 24.88
C PRO A 133 2.49 -12.14 23.91
N ARG A 134 3.10 -11.80 22.76
CA ARG A 134 2.64 -10.72 21.88
C ARG A 134 1.97 -11.23 20.60
N GLU A 135 1.49 -12.48 20.61
CA GLU A 135 0.82 -13.08 19.46
C GLU A 135 -0.39 -12.25 19.01
N VAL A 136 -1.23 -11.80 19.95
CA VAL A 136 -2.43 -10.99 19.66
C VAL A 136 -2.07 -9.58 19.16
N GLN A 137 -0.94 -9.01 19.61
CA GLN A 137 -0.46 -7.71 19.09
C GLN A 137 -0.07 -7.82 17.62
N TRP A 138 0.59 -8.91 17.25
CA TRP A 138 0.91 -9.18 15.86
C TRP A 138 -0.36 -9.32 15.03
N LEU A 139 -1.32 -10.12 15.48
CA LEU A 139 -2.59 -10.31 14.75
C LEU A 139 -3.35 -8.99 14.56
N SER A 140 -3.45 -8.14 15.58
CA SER A 140 -4.07 -6.83 15.43
C SER A 140 -3.29 -5.92 14.47
N GLY A 141 -1.96 -5.99 14.48
CA GLY A 141 -1.10 -5.29 13.51
C GLY A 141 -1.31 -5.77 12.07
N VAL A 142 -1.48 -7.07 11.83
CA VAL A 142 -1.78 -7.63 10.49
C VAL A 142 -3.14 -7.13 9.99
N VAL A 143 -4.16 -7.11 10.85
CA VAL A 143 -5.48 -6.55 10.48
C VAL A 143 -5.36 -5.05 10.18
N LEU A 144 -4.62 -4.29 10.98
CA LEU A 144 -4.37 -2.85 10.73
C LEU A 144 -3.62 -2.59 9.42
N LEU A 145 -2.69 -3.48 9.03
CA LEU A 145 -2.03 -3.43 7.74
C LEU A 145 -3.03 -3.61 6.58
N VAL A 146 -3.91 -4.60 6.67
CA VAL A 146 -4.97 -4.82 5.67
C VAL A 146 -5.89 -3.60 5.56
N LEU A 147 -6.30 -3.04 6.71
CA LEU A 147 -7.13 -1.84 6.73
C LEU A 147 -6.41 -0.61 6.15
N THR A 148 -5.11 -0.48 6.36
CA THR A 148 -4.31 0.60 5.78
C THR A 148 -4.24 0.49 4.26
N LEU A 149 -4.05 -0.72 3.72
CA LEU A 149 -4.11 -0.96 2.27
C LEU A 149 -5.50 -0.68 1.69
N ALA A 150 -6.57 -1.06 2.41
CA ALA A 150 -7.95 -0.75 2.03
C ALA A 150 -8.23 0.76 2.05
N MET A 151 -7.72 1.48 3.06
CA MET A 151 -7.80 2.94 3.14
C MET A 151 -7.06 3.60 1.97
N ALA A 152 -5.87 3.11 1.64
CA ALA A 152 -5.06 3.62 0.54
C ALA A 152 -5.77 3.45 -0.81
N PHE A 153 -6.38 2.29 -1.06
CA PHE A 153 -7.20 2.06 -2.26
C PHE A 153 -8.47 2.92 -2.28
N THR A 154 -9.24 2.94 -1.21
CA THR A 154 -10.53 3.67 -1.19
C THR A 154 -10.33 5.18 -1.31
N GLY A 155 -9.25 5.74 -0.71
CA GLY A 155 -8.92 7.16 -0.82
C GLY A 155 -8.57 7.59 -2.24
N GLN A 156 -7.82 6.76 -2.98
CA GLN A 156 -7.46 7.05 -4.37
C GLN A 156 -8.71 7.17 -5.26
N VAL A 157 -9.75 6.39 -4.96
CA VAL A 157 -11.01 6.36 -5.71
C VAL A 157 -11.84 7.61 -5.47
N LEU A 158 -11.74 8.23 -4.29
CA LEU A 158 -12.46 9.47 -4.00
C LEU A 158 -11.97 10.66 -4.84
N ARG A 159 -10.92 10.50 -5.66
CA ARG A 159 -10.59 11.48 -6.69
C ARG A 159 -11.69 11.61 -7.75
N TRP A 160 -12.46 10.53 -7.96
CA TRP A 160 -13.58 10.46 -8.88
C TRP A 160 -13.32 11.12 -10.25
N ASP A 161 -12.09 10.94 -10.75
CA ASP A 161 -11.67 11.28 -12.10
C ASP A 161 -11.70 10.04 -12.99
N GLN A 162 -11.37 10.18 -14.27
CA GLN A 162 -11.44 9.08 -15.24
C GLN A 162 -10.70 7.83 -14.76
N ASN A 163 -9.48 8.01 -14.26
CA ASN A 163 -8.67 6.90 -13.77
C ASN A 163 -9.24 6.25 -12.50
N ALA A 164 -9.77 7.05 -11.57
CA ALA A 164 -10.37 6.55 -10.34
C ALA A 164 -11.61 5.69 -10.60
N VAL A 165 -12.48 6.09 -11.52
CA VAL A 165 -13.68 5.31 -11.89
C VAL A 165 -13.29 3.94 -12.44
N TRP A 166 -12.32 3.87 -13.34
CA TRP A 166 -11.83 2.59 -13.87
C TRP A 166 -11.04 1.79 -12.82
N SER A 167 -10.40 2.44 -11.85
CA SER A 167 -9.78 1.76 -10.72
C SER A 167 -10.81 1.02 -9.86
N VAL A 168 -12.03 1.55 -9.72
CA VAL A 168 -13.15 0.83 -9.06
C VAL A 168 -13.52 -0.42 -9.83
N VAL A 169 -13.66 -0.31 -11.15
CA VAL A 169 -14.01 -1.44 -12.03
C VAL A 169 -12.95 -2.54 -11.92
N VAL A 170 -11.67 -2.18 -12.04
CA VAL A 170 -10.55 -3.13 -11.87
C VAL A 170 -10.55 -3.73 -10.47
N GLY A 171 -10.76 -2.92 -9.43
CA GLY A 171 -10.84 -3.40 -8.04
C GLY A 171 -11.99 -4.39 -7.82
N ALA A 172 -13.16 -4.13 -8.40
CA ALA A 172 -14.33 -5.00 -8.33
C ALA A 172 -14.11 -6.29 -9.11
N GLU A 173 -13.44 -6.21 -10.26
CA GLU A 173 -13.01 -7.39 -11.02
C GLU A 173 -12.05 -8.24 -10.20
N GLN A 174 -11.06 -7.65 -9.53
CA GLN A 174 -10.15 -8.40 -8.65
C GLN A 174 -10.88 -9.02 -7.46
N ALA A 175 -11.80 -8.28 -6.83
CA ALA A 175 -12.64 -8.81 -5.75
C ALA A 175 -13.51 -9.99 -6.22
N SER A 176 -14.01 -9.95 -7.46
CA SER A 176 -14.84 -11.01 -8.03
C SER A 176 -14.13 -12.36 -8.17
N ARG A 177 -12.79 -12.34 -8.22
CA ARG A 177 -11.95 -13.53 -8.36
C ARG A 177 -11.77 -14.31 -7.05
N ALA A 178 -12.18 -13.75 -5.91
CA ALA A 178 -12.08 -14.45 -4.64
C ALA A 178 -12.95 -15.72 -4.61
N PRO A 179 -12.42 -16.88 -4.22
CA PRO A 179 -13.16 -18.13 -4.21
C PRO A 179 -14.32 -18.08 -3.21
N GLY A 180 -15.48 -18.60 -3.60
CA GLY A 180 -16.70 -18.67 -2.77
C GLY A 180 -17.48 -17.36 -2.65
N ILE A 181 -16.83 -16.26 -2.26
CA ILE A 181 -17.49 -14.99 -1.93
C ILE A 181 -17.24 -13.85 -2.94
N GLY A 182 -16.52 -14.11 -4.04
CA GLY A 182 -16.11 -13.07 -5.00
C GLY A 182 -17.22 -12.16 -5.53
N PRO A 183 -18.34 -12.69 -6.05
CA PRO A 183 -19.45 -11.87 -6.52
C PRO A 183 -20.10 -11.02 -5.42
N VAL A 184 -20.03 -11.44 -4.15
CA VAL A 184 -20.50 -10.65 -3.01
C VAL A 184 -19.53 -9.50 -2.73
N LEU A 185 -18.22 -9.77 -2.72
CA LEU A 185 -17.18 -8.75 -2.51
C LEU A 185 -17.19 -7.69 -3.62
N ALA A 186 -17.33 -8.08 -4.88
CA ALA A 186 -17.40 -7.16 -6.01
C ALA A 186 -18.61 -6.22 -5.92
N ARG A 187 -19.80 -6.77 -5.61
CA ARG A 187 -21.02 -5.97 -5.43
C ARG A 187 -20.96 -5.08 -4.20
N PHE A 188 -20.34 -5.55 -3.12
CA PHE A 188 -20.08 -4.74 -1.94
C PHE A 188 -19.20 -3.55 -2.30
N LEU A 189 -18.05 -3.78 -2.96
CA LEU A 189 -17.14 -2.69 -3.35
C LEU A 189 -17.82 -1.65 -4.25
N MET A 190 -18.65 -2.09 -5.20
CA MET A 190 -19.39 -1.18 -6.10
C MET A 190 -20.61 -0.54 -5.42
N GLY A 191 -21.04 -0.99 -4.23
CA GLY A 191 -22.29 -0.56 -3.62
C GLY A 191 -23.53 -0.91 -4.47
N GLY A 192 -23.47 -1.93 -5.32
CA GLY A 192 -24.51 -2.27 -6.28
C GLY A 192 -24.10 -3.36 -7.28
N ALA A 193 -25.00 -3.71 -8.21
CA ALA A 193 -24.73 -4.71 -9.24
C ALA A 193 -23.68 -4.26 -10.27
N THR A 194 -23.65 -2.95 -10.56
CA THR A 194 -22.72 -2.29 -11.48
C THR A 194 -22.29 -0.95 -10.91
N LEU A 195 -21.28 -0.33 -11.52
CA LEU A 195 -20.93 1.07 -11.26
C LEU A 195 -22.17 1.95 -11.45
N ASN A 196 -22.49 2.76 -10.44
CA ASN A 196 -23.65 3.65 -10.44
C ASN A 196 -23.41 4.90 -9.59
N ALA A 197 -24.38 5.83 -9.57
CA ALA A 197 -24.27 7.09 -8.84
C ALA A 197 -24.02 6.91 -7.33
N GLY A 198 -24.54 5.84 -6.73
CA GLY A 198 -24.37 5.50 -5.31
C GLY A 198 -23.03 4.85 -4.98
N THR A 199 -22.27 4.36 -5.98
CA THR A 199 -20.95 3.74 -5.76
C THR A 199 -19.99 4.69 -5.06
N LEU A 200 -19.93 5.96 -5.49
CA LEU A 200 -19.05 6.93 -4.84
C LEU A 200 -19.47 7.20 -3.39
N THR A 201 -20.75 7.42 -3.14
CA THR A 201 -21.26 7.70 -1.78
C THR A 201 -21.00 6.51 -0.85
N HIS A 202 -21.14 5.28 -1.36
CA HIS A 202 -20.79 4.06 -0.65
C HIS A 202 -19.29 4.03 -0.28
N LEU A 203 -18.40 4.26 -1.25
CA LEU A 203 -16.95 4.27 -1.02
C LEU A 203 -16.50 5.43 -0.11
N PHE A 204 -17.15 6.58 -0.21
CA PHE A 204 -16.95 7.69 0.73
C PHE A 204 -17.34 7.29 2.14
N SER A 205 -18.48 6.63 2.34
CA SER A 205 -18.89 6.11 3.66
C SER A 205 -17.89 5.10 4.22
N LEU A 206 -17.38 4.19 3.39
CA LEU A 206 -16.33 3.26 3.81
C LEU A 206 -15.05 3.99 4.22
N HIS A 207 -14.58 4.92 3.40
CA HIS A 207 -13.31 5.61 3.61
C HIS A 207 -13.35 6.64 4.74
N ALA A 208 -14.43 7.41 4.88
CA ALA A 208 -14.52 8.51 5.83
C ALA A 208 -15.07 8.07 7.21
N LEU A 209 -15.88 7.00 7.26
CA LEU A 209 -16.57 6.58 8.50
C LEU A 209 -16.15 5.18 8.95
N TRP A 210 -16.46 4.15 8.17
CA TRP A 210 -16.39 2.77 8.66
C TRP A 210 -14.96 2.27 8.85
N LEU A 211 -14.09 2.44 7.84
CA LEU A 211 -12.71 1.97 7.92
C LEU A 211 -11.90 2.75 8.97
N PRO A 212 -11.91 4.10 9.03
CA PRO A 212 -11.22 4.82 10.10
C PRO A 212 -11.78 4.50 11.48
N GLY A 213 -13.11 4.37 11.63
CA GLY A 213 -13.73 4.01 12.91
C GLY A 213 -13.26 2.65 13.42
N LEU A 214 -13.22 1.64 12.55
CA LEU A 214 -12.67 0.33 12.88
C LEU A 214 -11.18 0.40 13.21
N MET A 215 -10.41 1.20 12.46
CA MET A 215 -8.99 1.42 12.74
C MET A 215 -8.76 2.10 14.10
N ILE A 216 -9.56 3.09 14.50
CA ILE A 216 -9.46 3.72 15.83
C ILE A 216 -9.62 2.67 16.94
N VAL A 217 -10.66 1.82 16.84
CA VAL A 217 -10.89 0.76 17.82
C VAL A 217 -9.73 -0.23 17.86
N LEU A 218 -9.24 -0.67 16.70
CA LEU A 218 -8.15 -1.64 16.62
C LEU A 218 -6.79 -1.05 17.03
N ILE A 219 -6.52 0.22 16.74
CA ILE A 219 -5.34 0.95 17.23
C ILE A 219 -5.41 1.06 18.75
N GLY A 220 -6.57 1.40 19.31
CA GLY A 220 -6.80 1.42 20.75
C GLY A 220 -6.50 0.07 21.40
N LEU A 221 -7.03 -1.02 20.83
CA LEU A 221 -6.71 -2.39 21.24
C LEU A 221 -5.20 -2.69 21.10
N HIS A 222 -4.60 -2.34 19.97
CA HIS A 222 -3.19 -2.60 19.68
C HIS A 222 -2.28 -1.90 20.71
N VAL A 223 -2.50 -0.61 20.98
CA VAL A 223 -1.77 0.16 21.99
C VAL A 223 -2.04 -0.38 23.41
N ALA A 224 -3.29 -0.73 23.74
CA ALA A 224 -3.60 -1.33 25.03
C ALA A 224 -2.85 -2.65 25.27
N LEU A 225 -2.68 -3.47 24.22
CA LEU A 225 -1.87 -4.68 24.28
C LEU A 225 -0.37 -4.41 24.44
N VAL A 226 0.14 -3.32 23.83
CA VAL A 226 1.53 -2.85 24.05
C VAL A 226 1.72 -2.44 25.51
N LEU A 227 0.79 -1.68 26.08
CA LEU A 227 0.84 -1.29 27.50
C LEU A 227 0.71 -2.49 28.45
N ARG A 228 -0.10 -3.48 28.09
CA ARG A 228 -0.31 -4.69 28.91
C ARG A 228 0.89 -5.63 28.91
N ASN A 229 1.50 -5.86 27.76
CA ASN A 229 2.59 -6.85 27.61
C ASN A 229 3.98 -6.22 27.58
N GLY A 230 4.05 -4.89 27.55
CA GLY A 230 5.28 -4.11 27.45
C GLY A 230 5.96 -4.15 26.08
N ILE A 231 6.75 -3.11 25.81
CA ILE A 231 7.59 -3.02 24.61
C ILE A 231 8.66 -4.10 24.65
N SER A 232 8.73 -4.90 23.58
CA SER A 232 9.71 -5.98 23.49
C SER A 232 11.15 -5.46 23.57
N GLU A 233 11.98 -6.08 24.39
CA GLU A 233 13.41 -5.80 24.47
C GLU A 233 14.16 -6.19 23.18
N PRO A 234 15.29 -5.53 22.85
CA PRO A 234 16.13 -5.94 21.73
C PRO A 234 16.60 -7.39 21.88
N PRO A 235 16.46 -8.24 20.84
CA PRO A 235 16.81 -9.65 20.95
C PRO A 235 18.32 -9.83 21.04
N LYS A 236 18.75 -10.79 21.86
CA LYS A 236 20.15 -11.21 21.98
C LYS A 236 20.32 -12.66 21.51
N PRO A 237 21.37 -12.98 20.73
CA PRO A 237 21.63 -14.35 20.31
C PRO A 237 21.79 -15.28 21.51
N GLY A 238 21.15 -16.45 21.48
CA GLY A 238 21.26 -17.44 22.56
C GLY A 238 20.30 -17.22 23.73
N GLU A 239 19.41 -16.22 23.64
CA GLU A 239 18.34 -15.99 24.63
C GLU A 239 16.96 -16.33 24.02
N PRO A 240 16.63 -17.63 23.81
CA PRO A 240 15.35 -18.02 23.22
C PRO A 240 14.17 -17.64 24.12
N VAL A 241 12.99 -17.48 23.51
CA VAL A 241 11.73 -17.29 24.23
C VAL A 241 11.20 -18.62 24.72
N ASP A 242 11.12 -18.77 26.04
CA ASP A 242 10.36 -19.81 26.72
C ASP A 242 9.15 -19.19 27.45
N ARG A 243 7.95 -19.76 27.22
CA ARG A 243 6.71 -19.27 27.82
C ARG A 243 6.71 -19.34 29.35
N ARG A 244 7.40 -20.33 29.92
CA ARG A 244 7.42 -20.54 31.37
C ARG A 244 8.17 -19.43 32.11
N THR A 245 9.27 -18.94 31.51
CA THR A 245 10.21 -18.04 32.19
C THR A 245 10.18 -16.61 31.65
N TYR A 246 9.68 -16.40 30.43
CA TYR A 246 9.79 -15.10 29.74
C TYR A 246 9.15 -13.95 30.51
N ARG A 247 7.95 -14.14 31.08
CA ARG A 247 7.24 -13.06 31.79
C ARG A 247 7.99 -12.61 33.03
N ASP A 248 8.50 -13.55 33.82
CA ASP A 248 9.21 -13.22 35.06
C ASP A 248 10.57 -12.59 34.76
N ARG A 249 11.28 -13.11 33.75
CA ARG A 249 12.51 -12.49 33.23
C ARG A 249 12.28 -11.07 32.73
N TYR A 250 11.20 -10.84 31.97
CA TYR A 250 10.86 -9.53 31.45
C TYR A 250 10.50 -8.55 32.58
N ARG A 251 9.72 -8.97 33.57
CA ARG A 251 9.41 -8.15 34.76
C ARG A 251 10.68 -7.77 35.52
N ALA A 252 11.56 -8.73 35.78
CA ALA A 252 12.84 -8.47 36.45
C ALA A 252 13.72 -7.48 35.66
N LEU A 253 13.76 -7.60 34.32
CA LEU A 253 14.47 -6.67 33.46
C LEU A 253 13.91 -5.24 33.56
N VAL A 254 12.59 -5.08 33.52
CA VAL A 254 11.93 -3.76 33.59
C VAL A 254 12.05 -3.15 34.99
N GLN A 255 12.05 -3.95 36.05
CA GLN A 255 12.28 -3.48 37.41
C GLN A 255 13.73 -3.00 37.60
N ARG A 256 14.71 -3.73 37.05
CA ARG A 256 16.14 -3.40 37.19
C ARG A 256 16.58 -2.25 36.30
N ASP A 257 16.22 -2.32 35.01
CA ASP A 257 16.77 -1.45 33.96
C ASP A 257 15.69 -0.62 33.23
N GLY A 258 14.42 -0.66 33.66
CA GLY A 258 13.33 0.03 32.98
C GLY A 258 13.28 1.52 33.30
N VAL A 259 13.10 2.34 32.26
CA VAL A 259 12.90 3.79 32.36
C VAL A 259 11.42 4.15 32.13
N PRO A 260 10.91 5.24 32.70
CA PRO A 260 9.57 5.74 32.38
C PRO A 260 9.38 5.96 30.88
N PHE A 261 8.18 5.77 30.36
CA PHE A 261 7.90 6.08 28.96
C PHE A 261 8.04 7.57 28.69
N TRP A 262 7.42 8.42 29.53
CA TRP A 262 7.63 9.86 29.52
C TRP A 262 8.55 10.28 30.68
N PRO A 263 9.60 11.10 30.42
CA PRO A 263 10.00 11.65 29.12
C PRO A 263 10.93 10.74 28.31
N ASP A 264 11.59 9.75 28.92
CA ASP A 264 12.79 9.09 28.38
C ASP A 264 12.65 8.36 27.04
N ALA A 265 11.51 7.73 26.78
CA ALA A 265 11.25 7.03 25.52
C ALA A 265 10.42 7.88 24.55
N ALA A 266 9.42 8.59 25.08
CA ALA A 266 8.45 9.35 24.32
C ALA A 266 9.06 10.54 23.56
N TRP A 267 10.16 11.13 24.03
CA TRP A 267 10.79 12.25 23.32
C TRP A 267 11.28 11.86 21.91
N ARG A 268 11.76 10.62 21.71
CA ARG A 268 12.21 10.15 20.39
C ARG A 268 11.03 9.95 19.45
N ASP A 269 9.94 9.42 19.99
CA ASP A 269 8.67 9.26 19.28
C ASP A 269 8.14 10.63 18.83
N ALA A 270 8.11 11.61 19.75
CA ALA A 270 7.66 12.96 19.47
C ALA A 270 8.55 13.67 18.44
N LEU A 271 9.88 13.57 18.57
CA LEU A 271 10.82 14.19 17.64
C LEU A 271 10.70 13.59 16.23
N PHE A 272 10.75 12.26 16.13
CA PHE A 272 10.70 11.57 14.84
C PHE A 272 9.33 11.74 14.16
N GLY A 273 8.24 11.56 14.92
CA GLY A 273 6.88 11.76 14.41
C GLY A 273 6.64 13.19 13.92
N SER A 274 7.09 14.19 14.68
CA SER A 274 6.99 15.60 14.26
C SER A 274 7.84 15.88 13.03
N ALA A 275 9.06 15.35 12.95
CA ALA A 275 9.90 15.49 11.76
C ALA A 275 9.23 14.89 10.52
N CYS A 276 8.60 13.72 10.63
CA CYS A 276 7.83 13.12 9.53
C CYS A 276 6.66 14.01 9.09
N ILE A 277 5.90 14.59 10.03
CA ILE A 277 4.80 15.51 9.72
C ILE A 277 5.33 16.78 9.03
N LEU A 278 6.46 17.33 9.48
CA LEU A 278 7.09 18.49 8.86
C LEU A 278 7.56 18.21 7.43
N ILE A 279 8.11 17.01 7.18
CA ILE A 279 8.47 16.57 5.82
C ILE A 279 7.22 16.48 4.94
N VAL A 280 6.15 15.85 5.43
CA VAL A 280 4.87 15.77 4.71
C VAL A 280 4.29 17.15 4.42
N ALA A 281 4.34 18.07 5.38
CA ALA A 281 3.90 19.45 5.23
C ALA A 281 4.73 20.21 4.18
N PHE A 282 6.05 20.03 4.19
CA PHE A 282 6.93 20.62 3.19
C PHE A 282 6.61 20.10 1.77
N LEU A 283 6.44 18.78 1.61
CA LEU A 283 6.06 18.19 0.32
C LEU A 283 4.68 18.68 -0.15
N ALA A 284 3.71 18.74 0.76
CA ALA A 284 2.37 19.24 0.47
C ALA A 284 2.38 20.70 0.01
N TRP A 285 3.18 21.55 0.66
CA TRP A 285 3.31 22.96 0.30
C TRP A 285 4.09 23.17 -1.00
N ARG A 286 5.17 22.41 -1.21
CA ARG A 286 6.10 22.66 -2.33
C ARG A 286 5.73 21.96 -3.64
N ILE A 287 5.19 20.75 -3.55
CA ILE A 287 4.83 19.88 -4.69
C ILE A 287 3.31 19.85 -4.89
N GLY A 288 2.55 19.79 -3.80
CA GLY A 288 1.09 19.62 -3.85
C GLY A 288 0.67 18.17 -4.15
N ALA A 289 -0.62 17.90 -3.99
CA ALA A 289 -1.20 16.62 -4.39
C ALA A 289 -1.25 16.47 -5.92
N PRO A 290 -1.24 15.23 -6.46
CA PRO A 290 -1.29 14.99 -7.90
C PRO A 290 -2.45 15.71 -8.59
N ALA A 291 -2.22 16.13 -9.83
CA ALA A 291 -3.26 16.68 -10.69
C ALA A 291 -4.37 15.65 -10.94
N LEU A 292 -5.59 16.13 -11.14
CA LEU A 292 -6.71 15.29 -11.54
C LEU A 292 -6.59 14.94 -13.02
N SER A 293 -6.98 13.72 -13.38
CA SER A 293 -7.16 13.35 -14.78
C SER A 293 -8.46 13.95 -15.33
N ALA A 294 -8.91 13.48 -16.50
CA ALA A 294 -10.13 13.95 -17.13
C ALA A 294 -11.36 13.72 -16.22
N PRO A 295 -12.46 14.48 -16.41
CA PRO A 295 -13.72 14.20 -15.76
C PRO A 295 -14.16 12.75 -15.96
N PRO A 296 -14.87 12.16 -15.00
CA PRO A 296 -15.30 10.77 -15.07
C PRO A 296 -16.35 10.56 -16.17
N ASP A 297 -16.01 9.75 -17.16
CA ASP A 297 -16.89 9.24 -18.21
C ASP A 297 -16.69 7.72 -18.36
N PRO A 298 -17.60 6.91 -17.79
CA PRO A 298 -17.54 5.45 -17.88
C PRO A 298 -17.65 4.89 -19.32
N SER A 299 -18.07 5.70 -20.30
CA SER A 299 -18.10 5.28 -21.71
C SER A 299 -16.72 5.30 -22.38
N ILE A 300 -15.78 6.07 -21.80
CA ILE A 300 -14.40 6.16 -22.31
C ILE A 300 -13.56 5.05 -21.67
N VAL A 301 -13.44 3.92 -22.38
CA VAL A 301 -12.63 2.76 -21.93
C VAL A 301 -11.11 3.04 -21.98
N GLN A 302 -10.70 4.10 -22.67
CA GLN A 302 -9.31 4.55 -22.77
C GLN A 302 -8.87 5.29 -21.50
N ALA A 303 -8.82 4.60 -20.36
CA ALA A 303 -8.27 5.11 -19.10
C ALA A 303 -7.01 4.33 -18.68
N ASP A 304 -6.11 5.00 -17.95
CA ASP A 304 -4.94 4.39 -17.33
C ASP A 304 -5.15 4.34 -15.81
N PRO A 305 -5.88 3.34 -15.27
CA PRO A 305 -6.18 3.20 -13.85
C PRO A 305 -4.95 2.69 -13.08
N LYS A 306 -3.77 3.28 -13.34
CA LYS A 306 -2.58 3.07 -12.52
C LYS A 306 -2.90 3.54 -11.10
N PRO A 307 -2.72 2.67 -10.10
CA PRO A 307 -2.94 3.06 -8.73
C PRO A 307 -1.79 3.95 -8.25
N ASP A 308 -1.96 4.55 -7.07
CA ASP A 308 -0.88 5.28 -6.44
C ASP A 308 0.35 4.38 -6.17
N TRP A 309 1.54 5.00 -6.07
CA TRP A 309 2.85 4.33 -6.11
C TRP A 309 2.99 3.12 -5.16
N TYR A 310 2.35 3.16 -4.00
CA TYR A 310 2.39 2.11 -2.99
C TYR A 310 1.59 0.84 -3.38
N LEU A 311 0.81 0.89 -4.46
CA LEU A 311 0.10 -0.26 -5.07
C LEU A 311 0.60 -0.60 -6.49
N ILE A 312 1.57 0.13 -7.04
CA ILE A 312 2.05 -0.12 -8.42
C ILE A 312 2.70 -1.49 -8.55
N TRP A 313 3.37 -1.99 -7.51
CA TRP A 313 3.90 -3.36 -7.52
C TRP A 313 2.82 -4.42 -7.76
N TYR A 314 1.59 -4.20 -7.25
CA TYR A 314 0.46 -5.08 -7.46
C TYR A 314 -0.10 -4.93 -8.89
N PHE A 315 -0.16 -3.70 -9.39
CA PHE A 315 -0.49 -3.41 -10.79
C PHE A 315 0.50 -4.07 -11.77
N ALA A 316 1.80 -4.09 -11.46
CA ALA A 316 2.81 -4.70 -12.33
C ALA A 316 2.53 -6.19 -12.57
N VAL A 317 2.06 -6.91 -11.55
CA VAL A 317 1.65 -8.32 -11.68
C VAL A 317 0.49 -8.46 -12.67
N LEU A 318 -0.48 -7.53 -12.64
CA LEU A 318 -1.60 -7.49 -13.58
C LEU A 318 -1.16 -7.16 -15.02
N ALA A 319 -0.22 -6.23 -15.16
CA ALA A 319 0.18 -5.70 -16.46
C ALA A 319 1.17 -6.61 -17.21
N LEU A 320 2.07 -7.31 -16.50
CA LEU A 320 3.21 -8.01 -17.10
C LEU A 320 2.94 -9.46 -17.50
N TRP A 321 1.99 -10.13 -16.84
CA TRP A 321 1.79 -11.58 -17.01
C TRP A 321 0.50 -11.91 -17.77
N PRO A 322 0.48 -13.04 -18.51
CA PRO A 322 -0.72 -13.51 -19.18
C PRO A 322 -1.78 -13.91 -18.14
N TYR A 323 -3.06 -13.73 -18.48
CA TYR A 323 -4.19 -13.99 -17.57
C TYR A 323 -4.19 -15.38 -16.93
N SER A 324 -3.69 -16.41 -17.63
CA SER A 324 -3.59 -17.77 -17.12
C SER A 324 -2.66 -17.89 -15.89
N VAL A 325 -1.66 -17.03 -15.77
CA VAL A 325 -0.73 -16.96 -14.64
C VAL A 325 -1.18 -15.90 -13.64
N THR A 326 -1.58 -14.74 -14.13
CA THR A 326 -1.98 -13.59 -13.31
C THR A 326 -3.16 -13.92 -12.40
N ASN A 327 -4.20 -14.57 -12.93
CA ASN A 327 -5.41 -14.87 -12.17
C ASN A 327 -5.16 -15.75 -10.92
N PRO A 328 -4.52 -16.93 -11.03
CA PRO A 328 -4.22 -17.74 -9.84
C PRO A 328 -3.22 -17.04 -8.91
N LEU A 329 -2.24 -16.31 -9.45
CA LEU A 329 -1.22 -15.62 -8.65
C LEU A 329 -1.84 -14.53 -7.77
N LEU A 330 -2.74 -13.70 -8.30
CA LEU A 330 -3.39 -12.62 -7.56
C LEU A 330 -4.37 -13.09 -6.49
N ILE A 331 -4.93 -14.29 -6.65
CA ILE A 331 -5.77 -14.90 -5.62
C ILE A 331 -4.87 -15.55 -4.56
N LEU A 332 -3.93 -16.40 -4.99
CA LEU A 332 -3.19 -17.27 -4.09
C LEU A 332 -2.10 -16.51 -3.33
N ALA A 333 -1.39 -15.57 -3.93
CA ALA A 333 -0.28 -14.89 -3.27
C ALA A 333 -0.73 -14.07 -2.05
N PRO A 334 -1.77 -13.20 -2.11
CA PRO A 334 -2.25 -12.52 -0.91
C PRO A 334 -2.75 -13.49 0.17
N LEU A 335 -3.48 -14.55 -0.22
CA LEU A 335 -3.96 -15.56 0.72
C LEU A 335 -2.81 -16.28 1.42
N LEU A 336 -1.75 -16.65 0.68
CA LEU A 336 -0.56 -17.28 1.25
C LEU A 336 0.23 -16.32 2.14
N VAL A 337 0.45 -15.08 1.71
CA VAL A 337 1.20 -14.08 2.47
C VAL A 337 0.47 -13.72 3.77
N PHE A 338 -0.78 -13.28 3.68
CA PHE A 338 -1.56 -12.94 4.87
C PHE A 338 -1.83 -14.19 5.73
N GLY A 339 -2.15 -15.34 5.13
CA GLY A 339 -2.31 -16.61 5.84
C GLY A 339 -1.05 -16.99 6.62
N ALA A 340 0.13 -16.89 6.01
CA ALA A 340 1.40 -17.10 6.68
C ALA A 340 1.61 -16.09 7.82
N MET A 341 1.26 -14.81 7.64
CA MET A 341 1.33 -13.80 8.70
C MET A 341 0.39 -14.14 9.86
N PHE A 342 -0.86 -14.55 9.62
CA PHE A 342 -1.80 -14.96 10.67
C PHE A 342 -1.33 -16.21 11.42
N LEU A 343 -0.75 -17.18 10.73
CA LEU A 343 -0.26 -18.43 11.32
C LEU A 343 1.11 -18.30 11.98
N LEU A 344 1.93 -17.32 11.58
CA LEU A 344 3.29 -17.12 12.07
C LEU A 344 3.41 -17.11 13.60
N PRO A 345 2.63 -16.33 14.37
CA PRO A 345 2.74 -16.34 15.83
C PRO A 345 2.29 -17.66 16.44
N LEU A 346 1.42 -18.44 15.78
CA LEU A 346 0.93 -19.71 16.29
C LEU A 346 1.99 -20.82 16.12
N VAL A 347 2.61 -20.88 14.94
CA VAL A 347 3.63 -21.88 14.60
C VAL A 347 4.98 -21.55 15.25
N SER A 348 5.37 -20.27 15.26
CA SER A 348 6.68 -19.80 15.74
C SER A 348 6.58 -18.95 17.02
N SER A 349 5.75 -19.34 17.98
CA SER A 349 5.54 -18.60 19.24
C SER A 349 6.74 -18.59 20.21
N ARG A 350 7.69 -19.52 20.05
CA ARG A 350 8.84 -19.75 20.97
C ARG A 350 10.19 -19.73 20.23
N GLY A 351 11.29 -19.81 20.98
CA GLY A 351 12.63 -20.00 20.44
C GLY A 351 13.36 -18.70 20.12
N GLU A 352 14.40 -18.80 19.29
CA GLU A 352 15.38 -17.72 19.02
C GLU A 352 14.75 -16.49 18.37
N ARG A 353 15.22 -15.29 18.72
CA ARG A 353 14.68 -14.01 18.24
C ARG A 353 15.67 -13.19 17.42
N ALA A 354 16.97 -13.34 17.67
CA ALA A 354 17.98 -12.52 17.02
C ALA A 354 18.01 -12.76 15.50
N PRO A 355 18.00 -11.69 14.66
CA PRO A 355 18.07 -11.83 13.21
C PRO A 355 19.28 -12.66 12.73
N SER A 356 20.43 -12.52 13.39
CA SER A 356 21.66 -13.27 13.07
C SER A 356 21.53 -14.79 13.24
N ARG A 357 20.55 -15.26 14.01
CA ARG A 357 20.23 -16.67 14.20
C ARG A 357 18.99 -17.11 13.42
N ARG A 358 18.39 -16.20 12.63
CA ARG A 358 17.21 -16.43 11.78
C ARG A 358 17.49 -15.93 10.35
N PRO A 359 18.47 -16.49 9.64
CA PRO A 359 18.85 -16.01 8.29
C PRO A 359 17.67 -16.07 7.31
N TRP A 360 16.78 -17.05 7.44
CA TRP A 360 15.56 -17.15 6.63
C TRP A 360 14.61 -15.95 6.83
N ALA A 361 14.54 -15.37 8.03
CA ALA A 361 13.69 -14.21 8.29
C ALA A 361 14.25 -12.97 7.59
N VAL A 362 15.58 -12.83 7.60
CA VAL A 362 16.28 -11.77 6.84
C VAL A 362 16.08 -11.98 5.34
N ALA A 363 16.24 -13.20 4.85
CA ALA A 363 16.05 -13.53 3.44
C ALA A 363 14.62 -13.21 2.95
N VAL A 364 13.59 -13.56 3.73
CA VAL A 364 12.19 -13.24 3.41
C VAL A 364 11.98 -11.72 3.27
N VAL A 365 12.54 -10.93 4.18
CA VAL A 365 12.44 -9.46 4.09
C VAL A 365 13.19 -8.92 2.89
N VAL A 366 14.43 -9.35 2.68
CA VAL A 366 15.25 -8.87 1.55
C VAL A 366 14.58 -9.21 0.22
N VAL A 367 14.19 -10.47 0.03
CA VAL A 367 13.49 -10.90 -1.19
C VAL A 367 12.17 -10.16 -1.35
N GLY A 368 11.38 -10.02 -0.28
CA GLY A 368 10.09 -9.32 -0.32
C GLY A 368 10.23 -7.83 -0.70
N VAL A 369 11.18 -7.12 -0.08
CA VAL A 369 11.45 -5.72 -0.40
C VAL A 369 11.99 -5.57 -1.81
N THR A 370 12.96 -6.40 -2.21
CA THR A 370 13.50 -6.39 -3.58
C THR A 370 12.41 -6.68 -4.60
N LEU A 371 11.51 -7.62 -4.33
CA LEU A 371 10.37 -7.93 -5.21
C LEU A 371 9.43 -6.73 -5.34
N VAL A 372 9.00 -6.13 -4.23
CA VAL A 372 8.11 -4.95 -4.24
C VAL A 372 8.77 -3.80 -5.01
N VAL A 373 10.04 -3.49 -4.73
CA VAL A 373 10.77 -2.40 -5.42
C VAL A 373 10.91 -2.70 -6.91
N SER A 374 11.33 -3.92 -7.28
CA SER A 374 11.52 -4.29 -8.69
C SER A 374 10.20 -4.22 -9.46
N LEU A 375 9.12 -4.75 -8.89
CA LEU A 375 7.79 -4.70 -9.50
C LEU A 375 7.26 -3.28 -9.58
N THR A 376 7.47 -2.43 -8.57
CA THR A 376 7.11 -1.00 -8.68
C THR A 376 7.84 -0.34 -9.85
N VAL A 377 9.16 -0.54 -9.97
CA VAL A 377 9.95 0.04 -11.06
C VAL A 377 9.49 -0.46 -12.43
N LEU A 378 9.14 -1.75 -12.54
CA LEU A 378 8.59 -2.30 -13.79
C LEU A 378 7.20 -1.73 -14.07
N GLY A 379 6.28 -1.76 -13.10
CA GLY A 379 4.91 -1.28 -13.25
C GLY A 379 4.79 0.20 -13.62
N GLU A 380 5.70 1.05 -13.13
CA GLU A 380 5.78 2.46 -13.56
C GLU A 380 6.04 2.59 -15.06
N ARG A 381 6.91 1.73 -15.60
CA ARG A 381 7.32 1.73 -17.00
C ARG A 381 6.33 1.03 -17.93
N GLU A 382 5.51 0.13 -17.38
CA GLU A 382 4.55 -0.63 -18.18
C GLU A 382 3.38 0.25 -18.67
N PRO A 383 3.08 0.25 -19.98
CA PRO A 383 1.93 0.96 -20.52
C PRO A 383 0.64 0.15 -20.37
N TRP A 384 -0.33 0.69 -19.64
CA TRP A 384 -1.65 0.04 -19.47
C TRP A 384 -2.46 -0.03 -20.77
N LEU A 385 -2.28 0.93 -21.68
CA LEU A 385 -2.98 1.02 -22.98
C LEU A 385 -2.00 1.12 -24.15
N PRO A 386 -2.44 0.72 -25.36
CA PRO A 386 -1.79 1.15 -26.59
C PRO A 386 -1.69 2.68 -26.67
N LYS A 387 -0.68 3.19 -27.35
CA LYS A 387 -0.50 4.63 -27.59
C LYS A 387 -1.46 5.10 -28.68
N PHE A 388 -2.73 5.28 -28.32
CA PHE A 388 -3.73 5.84 -29.22
C PHE A 388 -3.28 7.20 -29.78
N GLY A 389 -3.51 7.42 -31.08
CA GLY A 389 -3.07 8.64 -31.76
C GLY A 389 -1.58 8.70 -32.09
N ALA A 390 -0.85 7.57 -32.08
CA ALA A 390 0.54 7.54 -32.54
C ALA A 390 0.63 8.05 -34.00
N PRO A 391 1.47 9.07 -34.28
CA PRO A 391 1.62 9.59 -35.64
C PRO A 391 2.25 8.54 -36.55
N PRO A 392 2.09 8.66 -37.89
CA PRO A 392 2.82 7.85 -38.84
C PRO A 392 4.33 7.92 -38.60
N LEU A 393 5.04 6.83 -38.96
CA LEU A 393 6.49 6.79 -38.83
C LEU A 393 7.14 7.92 -39.63
N ARG A 394 8.12 8.59 -39.03
CA ARG A 394 8.97 9.57 -39.71
C ARG A 394 9.59 8.96 -40.96
N ALA A 395 9.78 9.78 -41.99
CA ALA A 395 10.41 9.38 -43.24
C ALA A 395 11.79 8.73 -43.02
N ALA A 396 12.57 9.24 -42.06
CA ALA A 396 13.84 8.63 -41.67
C ALA A 396 13.66 7.17 -41.26
N SER A 397 12.67 6.85 -40.42
CA SER A 397 12.42 5.47 -40.04
C SER A 397 12.04 4.59 -41.23
N VAL A 398 11.44 5.08 -42.29
CA VAL A 398 11.11 4.26 -43.47
C VAL A 398 12.35 4.07 -44.36
N HIS A 399 13.43 3.50 -43.81
CA HIS A 399 14.67 3.23 -44.54
C HIS A 399 14.49 2.09 -45.56
N GLY A 400 15.11 2.24 -46.74
CA GLY A 400 15.20 1.22 -47.79
C GLY A 400 14.71 1.69 -49.17
N SER A 401 15.44 1.32 -50.22
CA SER A 401 15.03 1.55 -51.62
C SER A 401 13.88 0.64 -52.07
N ASP A 402 13.58 -0.42 -51.30
CA ASP A 402 12.53 -1.39 -51.59
C ASP A 402 11.13 -0.74 -51.53
N PRO A 403 10.40 -0.66 -52.66
CA PRO A 403 9.03 -0.16 -52.70
C PRO A 403 8.07 -0.93 -51.79
N ALA A 404 8.31 -2.23 -51.55
CA ALA A 404 7.48 -3.06 -50.68
C ALA A 404 7.63 -2.64 -49.21
N ALA A 405 8.85 -2.36 -48.75
CA ALA A 405 9.10 -1.88 -47.40
C ALA A 405 8.45 -0.52 -47.12
N ARG A 406 8.42 0.39 -48.11
CA ARG A 406 7.72 1.68 -47.97
C ARG A 406 6.21 1.52 -47.84
N ARG A 407 5.59 0.67 -48.67
CA ARG A 407 4.17 0.34 -48.52
C ARG A 407 3.90 -0.38 -47.20
N GLY A 408 4.82 -1.24 -46.76
CA GLY A 408 4.75 -1.92 -45.48
C GLY A 408 4.73 -1.00 -44.27
N ALA A 409 5.48 0.10 -44.29
CA ALA A 409 5.43 1.12 -43.25
C ALA A 409 4.04 1.78 -43.16
N ALA A 410 3.38 2.02 -44.30
CA ALA A 410 2.01 2.53 -44.31
C ALA A 410 1.00 1.50 -43.80
N VAL A 411 1.19 0.21 -44.13
CA VAL A 411 0.40 -0.89 -43.54
C VAL A 411 0.61 -0.97 -42.03
N PHE A 412 1.84 -0.80 -41.54
CA PHE A 412 2.16 -0.83 -40.10
C PHE A 412 1.41 0.26 -39.31
N HIS A 413 1.20 1.43 -39.92
CA HIS A 413 0.39 2.50 -39.33
C HIS A 413 -1.11 2.23 -39.47
N SER A 414 -1.60 1.98 -40.68
CA SER A 414 -3.03 1.79 -40.96
C SER A 414 -3.63 0.55 -40.29
N ALA A 415 -2.86 -0.53 -40.14
CA ALA A 415 -3.23 -1.72 -39.36
C ALA A 415 -3.04 -1.55 -37.84
N SER A 416 -2.70 -0.33 -37.39
CA SER A 416 -2.54 0.04 -35.99
C SER A 416 -1.44 -0.71 -35.23
N CYS A 417 -0.49 -1.33 -35.92
CA CYS A 417 0.64 -2.01 -35.29
C CYS A 417 1.50 -1.04 -34.45
N ILE A 418 1.64 0.20 -34.94
CA ILE A 418 2.36 1.29 -34.26
C ILE A 418 1.76 1.70 -32.90
N LEU A 419 0.47 1.41 -32.63
CA LEU A 419 -0.14 1.74 -31.35
C LEU A 419 0.44 0.89 -30.21
N CYS A 420 0.86 -0.33 -30.53
CA CYS A 420 1.44 -1.27 -29.56
C CYS A 420 2.95 -1.34 -29.67
N HIS A 421 3.50 -1.32 -30.89
CA HIS A 421 4.91 -1.54 -31.16
C HIS A 421 5.69 -0.25 -31.40
N ARG A 422 6.98 -0.32 -31.06
CA ARG A 422 7.95 0.75 -31.29
C ARG A 422 8.81 0.48 -32.52
N ILE A 423 9.12 1.53 -33.26
CA ILE A 423 10.10 1.60 -34.36
C ILE A 423 10.87 2.91 -34.21
N ASP A 424 12.19 2.86 -34.03
CA ASP A 424 13.09 4.00 -33.87
C ASP A 424 12.54 5.05 -32.89
N GLU A 425 12.18 4.61 -31.68
CA GLU A 425 11.57 5.44 -30.61
C GLU A 425 10.16 6.00 -30.92
N GLN A 426 9.53 5.57 -32.02
CA GLN A 426 8.16 5.97 -32.40
C GLN A 426 7.16 4.83 -32.21
N GLY A 427 5.96 5.17 -31.73
CA GLY A 427 4.88 4.21 -31.47
C GLY A 427 4.68 3.90 -29.99
N GLY A 428 4.02 2.77 -29.74
CA GLY A 428 3.68 2.27 -28.40
C GLY A 428 4.79 1.45 -27.74
N LEU A 429 4.57 1.12 -26.47
CA LEU A 429 5.48 0.32 -25.64
C LEU A 429 4.86 -1.00 -25.15
N ARG A 430 3.62 -1.29 -25.55
CA ARG A 430 2.87 -2.46 -25.08
C ARG A 430 3.39 -3.76 -25.72
N GLY A 431 3.76 -3.68 -27.00
CA GLY A 431 4.44 -4.73 -27.73
C GLY A 431 5.95 -4.52 -27.71
N PRO A 432 6.74 -5.56 -28.05
CA PRO A 432 8.19 -5.44 -28.15
C PRO A 432 8.61 -4.38 -29.16
N ASP A 433 9.79 -3.79 -28.91
CA ASP A 433 10.47 -2.93 -29.87
C ASP A 433 10.85 -3.73 -31.13
N LEU A 434 10.40 -3.23 -32.29
CA LEU A 434 10.58 -3.84 -33.60
C LEU A 434 11.64 -3.15 -34.45
N SER A 435 12.35 -2.14 -33.91
CA SER A 435 13.37 -1.35 -34.64
C SER A 435 14.49 -2.21 -35.23
N ARG A 436 14.74 -3.38 -34.62
CA ARG A 436 15.73 -4.39 -35.07
C ARG A 436 15.14 -5.80 -35.15
N VAL A 437 13.88 -5.93 -35.56
CA VAL A 437 13.22 -7.24 -35.59
C VAL A 437 13.76 -8.14 -36.71
N GLY A 438 14.14 -7.58 -37.86
CA GLY A 438 14.72 -8.30 -39.00
C GLY A 438 16.10 -8.91 -38.74
N ALA A 439 16.83 -8.43 -37.73
CA ALA A 439 18.05 -9.10 -37.26
C ALA A 439 17.78 -10.33 -36.38
N ARG A 440 16.56 -10.49 -35.87
CA ARG A 440 16.19 -11.58 -34.94
C ARG A 440 15.27 -12.62 -35.55
N LEU A 441 14.44 -12.23 -36.52
CA LEU A 441 13.44 -13.08 -37.14
C LEU A 441 13.56 -13.03 -38.66
N ASP A 442 13.47 -14.19 -39.31
CA ASP A 442 13.39 -14.28 -40.75
C ASP A 442 11.97 -13.94 -41.29
N ARG A 443 11.83 -13.92 -42.61
CA ARG A 443 10.56 -13.56 -43.26
C ARG A 443 9.42 -14.55 -42.96
N GLU A 444 9.72 -15.84 -42.84
CA GLU A 444 8.71 -16.86 -42.56
C GLU A 444 8.21 -16.72 -41.12
N GLN A 445 9.13 -16.54 -40.18
CA GLN A 445 8.83 -16.30 -38.76
C GLN A 445 8.04 -15.00 -38.55
N LEU A 446 8.40 -13.92 -39.25
CA LEU A 446 7.64 -12.66 -39.24
C LEU A 446 6.22 -12.85 -39.79
N THR A 447 6.10 -13.55 -40.93
CA THR A 447 4.80 -13.86 -41.55
C THR A 447 3.92 -14.65 -40.59
N TRP A 448 4.46 -15.72 -40.02
CA TRP A 448 3.76 -16.56 -39.05
C TRP A 448 3.31 -15.74 -37.84
N ARG A 449 4.18 -14.88 -37.28
CA ARG A 449 3.87 -14.07 -36.11
C ARG A 449 2.77 -13.05 -36.39
N VAL A 450 2.81 -12.37 -37.53
CA VAL A 450 1.77 -11.38 -37.89
C VAL A 450 0.43 -12.07 -38.12
N GLN A 451 0.41 -13.20 -38.81
CA GLN A 451 -0.83 -13.91 -39.10
C GLN A 451 -1.47 -14.52 -37.85
N ASN A 452 -0.68 -15.14 -36.98
CA ASN A 452 -1.19 -15.89 -35.84
C ASN A 452 -1.23 -15.09 -34.53
N GLY A 453 -0.58 -13.92 -34.47
CA GLY A 453 -0.47 -13.14 -33.24
C GLY A 453 0.40 -13.82 -32.17
N ALA A 454 0.37 -13.29 -30.95
CA ALA A 454 1.02 -13.89 -29.78
C ALA A 454 0.56 -13.22 -28.47
N ALA A 455 0.26 -14.00 -27.43
CA ALA A 455 -0.16 -13.50 -26.11
C ALA A 455 -1.28 -12.43 -26.21
N SER A 456 -0.93 -11.14 -26.17
CA SER A 456 -1.85 -10.00 -26.26
C SER A 456 -1.89 -9.31 -27.63
N MET A 457 -1.11 -9.78 -28.62
CA MET A 457 -1.16 -9.34 -30.02
C MET A 457 -2.22 -10.17 -30.77
N PRO A 458 -3.24 -9.54 -31.38
CA PRO A 458 -4.27 -10.25 -32.14
C PRO A 458 -3.69 -10.87 -33.42
N PRO A 459 -4.30 -11.96 -33.93
CA PRO A 459 -3.96 -12.49 -35.25
C PRO A 459 -4.43 -11.55 -36.36
N TYR A 460 -3.61 -11.37 -37.40
CA TYR A 460 -3.97 -10.58 -38.59
C TYR A 460 -4.27 -11.45 -39.83
N ALA A 461 -4.34 -12.77 -39.67
CA ALA A 461 -4.85 -13.66 -40.71
C ALA A 461 -6.29 -13.27 -41.09
N GLY A 462 -6.54 -13.04 -42.38
CA GLY A 462 -7.84 -12.58 -42.89
C GLY A 462 -8.14 -11.09 -42.66
N VAL A 463 -7.37 -10.39 -41.82
CA VAL A 463 -7.46 -8.93 -41.63
C VAL A 463 -6.60 -8.20 -42.66
N LEU A 464 -5.38 -8.68 -42.91
CA LEU A 464 -4.51 -8.15 -43.96
C LEU A 464 -4.68 -8.96 -45.24
N SER A 465 -4.76 -8.27 -46.38
CA SER A 465 -4.63 -8.90 -47.68
C SER A 465 -3.24 -9.53 -47.86
N ALA A 466 -3.11 -10.51 -48.75
CA ALA A 466 -1.82 -11.14 -49.04
C ALA A 466 -0.74 -10.13 -49.48
N ALA A 467 -1.14 -9.05 -50.18
CA ALA A 467 -0.23 -7.98 -50.56
C ALA A 467 0.22 -7.14 -49.36
N GLN A 468 -0.71 -6.71 -48.50
CA GLN A 468 -0.40 -5.95 -47.29
C GLN A 468 0.48 -6.75 -46.33
N LEU A 469 0.23 -8.05 -46.19
CA LEU A 469 1.05 -8.95 -45.38
C LEU A 469 2.48 -9.03 -45.91
N ARG A 470 2.66 -9.21 -47.23
CA ARG A 470 4.00 -9.23 -47.84
C ARG A 470 4.72 -7.89 -47.64
N ASP A 471 4.02 -6.78 -47.84
CA ASP A 471 4.59 -5.44 -47.71
C ASP A 471 5.02 -5.16 -46.26
N VAL A 472 4.17 -5.44 -45.25
CA VAL A 472 4.53 -5.23 -43.83
C VAL A 472 5.66 -6.16 -43.38
N VAL A 473 5.70 -7.41 -43.85
CA VAL A 473 6.81 -8.33 -43.57
C VAL A 473 8.10 -7.85 -44.24
N ALA A 474 8.05 -7.33 -45.47
CA ALA A 474 9.22 -6.74 -46.12
C ALA A 474 9.76 -5.54 -45.33
N PHE A 475 8.86 -4.69 -44.83
CA PHE A 475 9.22 -3.57 -43.96
C PHE A 475 9.88 -4.02 -42.65
N LEU A 476 9.32 -5.01 -41.97
CA LEU A 476 9.88 -5.53 -40.71
C LEU A 476 11.20 -6.28 -40.93
N ALA A 477 11.32 -7.04 -42.02
CA ALA A 477 12.54 -7.76 -42.37
C ALA A 477 13.71 -6.83 -42.73
N ALA A 478 13.43 -5.62 -43.22
CA ALA A 478 14.44 -4.60 -43.50
C ALA A 478 15.05 -3.96 -42.23
N ARG A 479 14.54 -4.29 -41.03
CA ARG A 479 14.97 -3.73 -39.74
C ARG A 479 16.08 -4.55 -39.08
N GLN A 480 17.32 -4.36 -39.53
CA GLN A 480 18.51 -5.03 -38.95
C GLN A 480 19.09 -4.28 -37.76
#